data_AF-A0A7K6FI86-F1
#
_entry.id   AF-A0A7K6FI86-F1
#
_cell.length_a   1.000
_cell.length_b   1.000
_cell.length_c   1.000
_cell.angle_alpha   90.00
_cell.angle_beta   90.00
_cell.angle_gamma   90.00
#
_symmetry.space_group_name_H-M   'P 1'
#
loop_
_entity.id
_entity.type
_entity.pdbx_description
1 polymer ?
#
loop_
_entity_poly.entity_id
_entity_poly.type
_entity_poly.pdbx_seq_one_letter_code
_entity_poly.pdbx_strand_id
1 'polypeptide(L)' 'LVVHKQLHTGEKHHRCLEYGKSFGQRSHLIRHQKIHSGEQPYKCLECGKSFSDSSNLIIHHQVHTGQQQYKCLECG' A
#
# COMPACT_ATOMS: atom_id res chain seq x y z
N LEU A 1 -19.46 3.74 -8.22
CA LEU A 1 -20.23 2.50 -8.45
C LEU A 1 -19.47 1.44 -9.28
N VAL A 2 -18.87 1.79 -10.43
CA VAL A 2 -18.19 0.81 -11.33
C VAL A 2 -17.03 0.08 -10.65
N VAL A 3 -16.11 0.81 -10.00
CA VAL A 3 -14.95 0.22 -9.31
C VAL A 3 -15.35 -0.67 -8.12
N HIS A 4 -16.41 -0.28 -7.39
CA HIS A 4 -16.93 -1.09 -6.28
C HIS A 4 -17.57 -2.40 -6.78
N LYS A 5 -18.31 -2.35 -7.91
CA LYS A 5 -18.89 -3.55 -8.53
C LYS A 5 -17.82 -4.53 -9.03
N GLN A 6 -16.70 -4.04 -9.55
CA GLN A 6 -15.56 -4.87 -10.01
C GLN A 6 -14.89 -5.65 -8.87
N LEU A 7 -15.00 -5.19 -7.61
CA LEU A 7 -14.49 -5.96 -6.46
C LEU A 7 -15.36 -7.18 -6.14
N HIS A 8 -16.67 -7.11 -6.42
CA HIS A 8 -17.59 -8.23 -6.19
C HIS A 8 -17.46 -9.31 -7.27
N THR A 9 -17.16 -8.93 -8.51
CA THR A 9 -17.01 -9.87 -9.64
C THR A 9 -15.62 -10.51 -9.70
N GLY A 10 -14.63 -9.94 -9.00
CA GLY A 10 -13.25 -10.43 -9.02
C GLY A 10 -12.52 -10.18 -10.35
N GLU A 11 -13.12 -9.42 -11.26
CA GLU A 11 -12.54 -9.12 -12.57
C GLU A 11 -11.30 -8.23 -12.43
N LYS A 12 -10.15 -8.73 -12.88
CA LYS A 12 -8.86 -8.04 -12.80
C LYS A 12 -8.41 -7.56 -14.18
N HIS A 13 -8.75 -6.33 -14.51
CA HIS A 13 -8.47 -5.72 -15.82
C HIS A 13 -7.08 -5.09 -15.94
N HIS A 14 -6.44 -4.76 -14.81
CA HIS A 14 -5.19 -4.00 -14.81
C HIS A 14 -3.99 -4.92 -14.61
N ARG A 15 -3.31 -5.29 -15.69
CA ARG A 15 -2.18 -6.22 -15.68
C ARG A 15 -0.84 -5.51 -15.68
N CYS A 16 0.07 -5.96 -14.82
CA CYS A 16 1.49 -5.64 -14.89
C CYS A 16 2.14 -6.48 -16.00
N LEU A 17 2.82 -5.84 -16.94
CA LEU A 17 3.44 -6.52 -18.09
C LEU A 17 4.75 -7.23 -17.71
N GLU A 18 5.48 -6.73 -16.71
CA GLU A 18 6.77 -7.28 -16.28
C GLU A 18 6.64 -8.65 -15.59
N TYR A 19 5.60 -8.84 -14.78
CA TYR A 19 5.41 -10.07 -13.98
C TYR A 19 4.03 -10.73 -14.19
N GLY A 20 3.22 -10.21 -15.11
CA GLY A 20 1.91 -10.75 -15.46
C GLY A 20 0.82 -10.61 -14.40
N LYS A 21 1.10 -9.95 -13.25
CA LYS A 21 0.18 -9.83 -12.11
C LYS A 21 -0.98 -8.88 -12.42
N SER A 22 -2.22 -9.33 -12.18
CA SER A 22 -3.43 -8.54 -12.46
C SER A 22 -4.07 -7.97 -11.20
N PHE A 23 -4.62 -6.76 -11.33
CA PHE A 23 -5.28 -5.99 -10.28
C PHE A 23 -6.70 -5.59 -10.71
N GLY A 24 -7.64 -5.59 -9.77
CA GLY A 24 -9.01 -5.12 -10.00
C GLY A 24 -9.12 -3.60 -10.06
N GLN A 25 -8.12 -2.88 -9.53
CA GLN A 25 -8.10 -1.42 -9.51
C GLN A 25 -6.79 -0.88 -10.11
N ARG A 26 -6.91 0.19 -10.91
CA ARG A 26 -5.76 0.87 -11.52
C ARG A 26 -4.79 1.44 -10.49
N SER A 27 -5.30 1.98 -9.38
CA SER A 27 -4.50 2.50 -8.26
C SER A 27 -3.53 1.45 -7.70
N HIS A 28 -4.00 0.20 -7.57
CA HIS A 28 -3.17 -0.91 -7.10
C HIS A 28 -2.08 -1.31 -8.10
N LEU A 29 -2.37 -1.29 -9.40
CA LEU A 29 -1.37 -1.50 -10.44
C LEU A 29 -0.29 -0.41 -10.40
N ILE A 30 -0.67 0.87 -10.31
CA ILE A 30 0.28 1.99 -10.25
C ILE A 30 1.18 1.87 -9.01
N ARG A 31 0.60 1.58 -7.84
CA ARG A 31 1.40 1.33 -6.62
C ARG A 31 2.35 0.15 -6.79
N HIS A 32 1.90 -0.92 -7.44
CA HIS A 32 2.74 -2.09 -7.71
C HIS A 32 3.92 -1.76 -8.65
N GLN A 33 3.70 -0.91 -9.67
CA GLN A 33 4.75 -0.52 -10.60
C GLN A 33 5.92 0.22 -9.92
N LYS A 34 5.68 0.91 -8.80
CA LYS A 34 6.75 1.54 -8.00
C LYS A 34 7.78 0.53 -7.48
N ILE A 35 7.40 -0.74 -7.34
CA ILE A 35 8.33 -1.81 -6.96
C ILE A 35 9.33 -2.10 -8.09
N HIS A 36 8.92 -1.93 -9.35
CA HIS A 36 9.80 -2.15 -10.51
C HIS A 36 10.77 -1.00 -10.71
N SER A 37 10.32 0.24 -10.49
CA SER A 37 11.19 1.42 -10.58
C SER A 37 12.10 1.60 -9.37
N GLY A 38 11.80 0.92 -8.25
CA GLY A 38 12.46 1.18 -6.97
C GLY A 38 12.12 2.54 -6.37
N GLU A 39 11.09 3.22 -6.89
CA GLU A 39 10.70 4.55 -6.41
C GLU A 39 10.11 4.46 -5.00
N GLN A 40 10.77 5.12 -4.06
CA GLN A 40 10.37 5.17 -2.65
C GLN A 40 10.26 6.63 -2.20
N PRO A 41 9.19 7.35 -2.60
CA PRO A 41 9.07 8.78 -2.34
C PRO A 41 8.80 9.10 -0.86
N TYR A 42 8.38 8.10 -0.06
CA TYR A 42 8.03 8.30 1.34
C TYR A 42 9.21 7.93 2.24
N LYS A 43 9.99 8.93 2.65
CA LYS A 43 11.16 8.74 3.51
C LYS A 43 10.83 9.03 4.98
N CYS A 44 11.19 8.10 5.85
CA CYS A 44 11.25 8.32 7.29
C CYS A 44 12.43 9.23 7.60
N LEU A 45 12.17 10.39 8.21
CA LEU A 45 13.22 11.35 8.57
C LEU A 45 13.99 10.94 9.83
N GLU A 46 13.43 10.05 10.66
CA GLU A 46 14.06 9.60 11.91
C GLU A 46 15.17 8.58 11.65
N CYS A 47 14.95 7.62 10.74
CA CYS A 47 15.92 6.56 10.46
C CYS A 47 16.38 6.48 8.99
N GLY A 48 15.87 7.37 8.12
CA GLY A 48 16.25 7.43 6.71
C GLY A 48 15.65 6.35 5.81
N LYS A 49 14.90 5.38 6.35
CA LYS A 49 14.24 4.34 5.55
C LYS A 49 13.20 4.93 4.60
N SER A 50 13.13 4.41 3.38
CA SER A 50 12.20 4.88 2.36
C SER A 50 11.19 3.80 2.00
N PHE A 51 9.98 4.22 1.63
CA PHE A 51 8.83 3.37 1.36
C PHE A 51 8.14 3.81 0.06
N SER A 52 7.54 2.84 -0.64
CA SER A 52 6.80 3.08 -1.90
C SER A 52 5.35 3.53 -1.69
N ASP A 53 4.83 3.39 -0.47
CA ASP A 53 3.46 3.74 -0.07
C ASP A 53 3.44 4.52 1.26
N SER A 54 2.58 5.53 1.37
CA SER A 54 2.44 6.36 2.57
C SER A 54 1.88 5.57 3.74
N SER A 55 0.96 4.63 3.49
CA SER A 55 0.45 3.74 4.54
C SER A 55 1.56 2.95 5.23
N ASN A 56 2.56 2.50 4.45
CA ASN A 56 3.69 1.76 4.99
C ASN A 56 4.61 2.66 5.84
N LEU A 57 4.81 3.92 5.42
CA LEU A 57 5.55 4.91 6.23
C LEU A 57 4.82 5.19 7.55
N ILE A 58 3.50 5.35 7.52
CA ILE A 58 2.70 5.60 8.73
C ILE A 58 2.80 4.43 9.71
N ILE A 59 2.64 3.19 9.23
CA ILE A 59 2.81 1.98 10.04
C ILE A 59 4.24 1.93 10.59
N HIS A 60 5.24 2.26 9.77
CA HIS A 60 6.62 2.29 10.22
C HIS A 60 6.87 3.31 11.35
N HIS A 61 6.27 4.49 11.31
CA HIS A 61 6.38 5.49 12.39
C HIS A 61 5.84 4.98 13.73
N GLN A 62 4.95 3.98 13.74
CA GLN A 62 4.48 3.35 14.98
C GLN A 62 5.63 2.63 15.71
N VAL A 63 6.64 2.16 14.98
CA VAL A 63 7.85 1.53 15.57
C VAL A 63 8.69 2.55 16.34
N HIS A 64 8.75 3.79 15.86
CA HIS A 64 9.50 4.86 16.53
C HIS A 64 8.76 5.43 17.73
N THR A 65 7.45 5.60 17.60
CA THR A 65 6.61 6.21 18.64
C THR A 65 6.15 5.22 19.70
N GLY A 66 6.24 3.91 19.45
CA GLY A 66 5.64 2.87 20.29
C GLY A 66 4.12 2.95 20.36
N GLN A 67 3.48 3.77 19.51
CA GLN A 67 2.05 3.98 19.51
C GLN A 67 1.35 2.95 18.62
N GLN A 68 0.67 1.99 19.25
CA GLN A 68 -0.31 1.16 18.58
C GLN A 68 -1.59 1.98 18.33
N GLN A 69 -1.82 2.44 17.10
CA GLN A 69 -3.01 3.24 16.75
C GLN A 69 -4.33 2.46 16.87
N TYR A 70 -4.27 1.13 16.87
CA TYR A 70 -5.42 0.26 17.10
C TYR A 70 -5.39 -0.27 18.53
N LYS A 71 -5.88 0.55 19.47
CA LYS A 71 -6.26 0.07 20.80
C LYS A 71 -7.64 -0.59 20.71
N CYS A 72 -7.70 -1.86 21.10
CA CYS A 72 -8.96 -2.55 21.36
C CYS A 72 -9.67 -1.81 22.50
N LEU A 73 -10.84 -1.24 22.26
CA LEU A 73 -11.61 -0.58 23.33
C LEU A 73 -12.11 -1.58 24.39
N GLU A 74 -12.23 -2.87 24.04
CA GLU A 74 -12.70 -3.92 24.95
C GLU A 74 -11.58 -4.63 25.72
N CYS A 75 -10.34 -4.55 25.25
CA CYS A 75 -9.26 -5.43 25.71
C CYS A 75 -7.89 -4.73 25.78
N GLY A 76 -7.90 -3.40 25.96
CA GLY A 76 -6.73 -2.52 25.98
C GLY A 76 -5.53 -3.05 26.75
#